data_AF-A0A2N0MKU9-F1
#
_entry.id   AF-A0A2N0MKU9-F1
#
_cell.length_a   1.000
_cell.length_b   1.000
_cell.length_c   1.000
_cell.angle_alpha   90.00
_cell.angle_beta   90.00
_cell.angle_gamma   90.00
#
_symmetry.space_group_name_H-M   'P 1'
#
loop_
_entity.id
_entity.type
_entity.pdbx_description
1 polymer ?
#
loop_
_entity_poly.entity_id
_entity_poly.type
_entity_poly.pdbx_seq_one_letter_code
_entity_poly.pdbx_strand_id
1 'polypeptide(L)'
;MIAALVLLYGLQVVMFGIHPRHWDHLFAAGYTTLLLGIWVSLSNRQRLENTITRLIGRAALTLPQGMTQESFSQRFEQRANSWSQWIAVAIALTLAVTYVKVYWPLGDPAKIAETVVGIVSAYIAGRILGRMVAYGSLGGFVHKEGIGVAPKPGHIDGACGLKPFGDFYFHQAMLAAVPVIFLGMWYLIIPVFPFNDYSNWRAAYGWLLPVALAIEILSFVLPMVSIHQDMKTEKARFLKEADTLSQEIVDVQAKLEKPWPPGERESLSAQVRGMTLRYHEIENMTSWPVDFRTRRRFTLSNLVLSVPFLSNYPALLDVWKIIYK
;
A
#
# COMPACT_ATOMS: atom_id res chain seq x y z
N MET A 1 16.26 14.69 -9.11
CA MET A 1 16.36 13.29 -9.57
C MET A 1 17.39 13.14 -10.69
N ILE A 2 17.22 13.80 -11.85
CA ILE A 2 18.16 13.70 -12.99
C ILE A 2 19.61 14.01 -12.58
N ALA A 3 19.85 15.12 -11.88
CA ALA A 3 21.20 15.46 -11.39
C ALA A 3 21.82 14.39 -10.46
N ALA A 4 21.00 13.76 -9.61
CA ALA A 4 21.46 12.69 -8.72
C ALA A 4 21.80 11.39 -9.49
N LEU A 5 21.02 11.07 -10.52
CA LEU A 5 21.34 9.94 -11.42
C LEU A 5 22.60 10.23 -12.23
N VAL A 6 22.75 11.43 -12.78
CA VAL A 6 23.96 11.84 -13.50
C VAL A 6 25.19 11.74 -12.60
N LEU A 7 25.09 12.19 -11.35
CA LEU A 7 26.18 12.09 -10.38
C LEU A 7 26.48 10.63 -10.00
N LEU A 8 25.45 9.81 -9.79
CA LEU A 8 25.60 8.38 -9.50
C LEU A 8 26.31 7.64 -10.63
N TYR A 9 25.84 7.79 -11.87
CA TYR A 9 26.44 7.12 -13.03
C TYR A 9 27.81 7.74 -13.41
N GLY A 10 28.00 9.04 -13.19
CA GLY A 10 29.30 9.69 -13.30
C GLY A 10 30.32 9.10 -12.31
N LEU A 11 29.91 8.85 -11.07
CA LEU A 11 30.77 8.19 -10.07
C LEU A 11 31.11 6.76 -10.48
N GLN A 12 30.15 6.00 -11.05
CA GLN A 12 30.43 4.66 -11.60
C GLN A 12 31.48 4.72 -12.73
N VAL A 13 31.38 5.71 -13.63
CA VAL A 13 32.38 5.92 -14.70
C VAL A 13 33.75 6.27 -14.13
N VAL A 14 33.83 7.10 -13.09
CA VAL A 14 35.09 7.49 -12.45
C VAL A 14 35.74 6.30 -11.73
N MET A 15 34.96 5.48 -11.03
CA MET A 15 35.49 4.36 -10.23
C MET A 15 35.80 3.10 -11.06
N PHE A 16 34.98 2.81 -12.08
CA PHE A 16 35.03 1.54 -12.83
C PHE A 16 35.31 1.70 -14.33
N GLY A 17 35.46 2.94 -14.81
CA GLY A 17 35.68 3.27 -16.21
C GLY A 17 34.40 3.29 -17.05
N ILE A 18 34.58 3.47 -18.37
CA ILE A 18 33.47 3.64 -19.33
C ILE A 18 32.77 2.31 -19.64
N HIS A 19 33.43 1.17 -19.45
CA HIS A 19 32.89 -0.14 -19.78
C HIS A 19 31.86 -0.62 -18.75
N PRO A 20 30.57 -0.78 -19.12
CA PRO A 20 29.52 -1.09 -18.17
C PRO A 20 29.70 -2.43 -17.45
N ARG A 21 30.44 -3.38 -18.05
CA ARG A 21 30.68 -4.71 -17.45
C ARG A 21 31.45 -4.67 -16.14
N HIS A 22 32.20 -3.60 -15.87
CA HIS A 22 32.95 -3.43 -14.63
C HIS A 22 32.18 -2.65 -13.57
N TRP A 23 31.00 -2.14 -13.89
CA TRP A 23 30.22 -1.34 -12.95
C TRP A 23 29.64 -2.22 -11.86
N ASP A 24 29.41 -1.61 -10.70
CA ASP A 24 28.63 -2.25 -9.65
C ASP A 24 27.14 -2.13 -9.97
N HIS A 25 26.63 -3.10 -10.75
CA HIS A 25 25.25 -3.13 -11.18
C HIS A 25 24.26 -3.23 -10.01
N LEU A 26 24.62 -3.96 -8.94
CA LEU A 26 23.82 -4.10 -7.73
C LEU A 26 23.66 -2.74 -7.05
N PHE A 27 24.77 -2.05 -6.84
CA PHE A 27 24.79 -0.71 -6.25
C PHE A 27 24.02 0.29 -7.12
N ALA A 28 24.33 0.36 -8.43
CA ALA A 28 23.68 1.31 -9.35
C ALA A 28 22.15 1.09 -9.40
N ALA A 29 21.69 -0.17 -9.45
CA ALA A 29 20.27 -0.50 -9.42
C ALA A 29 19.62 -0.13 -8.07
N GLY A 30 20.31 -0.38 -6.95
CA GLY A 30 19.85 -0.04 -5.61
C GLY A 30 19.63 1.46 -5.43
N TYR A 31 20.60 2.29 -5.85
CA TYR A 31 20.46 3.75 -5.79
C TYR A 31 19.39 4.29 -6.73
N THR A 32 19.28 3.73 -7.93
CA THR A 32 18.22 4.11 -8.87
C THR A 32 16.84 3.83 -8.27
N THR A 33 16.69 2.65 -7.65
CA THR A 33 15.47 2.24 -6.94
C THR A 33 15.15 3.19 -5.78
N LEU A 34 16.16 3.57 -4.99
CA LEU A 34 16.02 4.54 -3.91
C LEU A 34 15.58 5.91 -4.43
N LEU A 35 16.23 6.45 -5.47
CA LEU A 35 15.90 7.76 -6.03
C LEU A 35 14.47 7.80 -6.58
N LEU A 36 14.04 6.72 -7.24
CA LEU A 36 12.66 6.56 -7.68
C LEU A 36 11.70 6.53 -6.48
N GLY A 37 12.02 5.74 -5.45
CA GLY A 37 11.24 5.67 -4.22
C GLY A 37 11.10 7.03 -3.52
N ILE A 38 12.20 7.78 -3.40
CA ILE A 38 12.19 9.15 -2.88
C ILE A 38 11.26 10.01 -3.72
N TRP A 39 11.45 10.05 -5.04
CA TRP A 39 10.68 10.91 -5.94
C TRP A 39 9.17 10.65 -5.84
N VAL A 40 8.75 9.38 -5.87
CA VAL A 40 7.32 9.03 -5.75
C VAL A 40 6.80 9.36 -4.34
N SER A 41 7.59 9.11 -3.29
CA SER A 41 7.20 9.33 -1.90
C SER A 41 6.97 10.80 -1.53
N LEU A 42 7.57 11.76 -2.25
CA LEU A 42 7.35 13.20 -2.02
C LEU A 42 5.87 13.59 -2.11
N SER A 43 5.08 12.86 -2.90
CA SER A 43 3.64 13.11 -3.05
C SER A 43 2.78 12.45 -1.96
N ASN A 44 3.33 11.57 -1.11
CA ASN A 44 2.55 10.77 -0.17
C ASN A 44 1.80 11.61 0.85
N ARG A 45 2.46 12.62 1.42
CA ARG A 45 1.84 13.50 2.42
C ARG A 45 0.65 14.24 1.82
N GLN A 46 0.85 14.88 0.66
CA GLN A 46 -0.23 15.60 -0.03
C GLN A 46 -1.39 14.67 -0.39
N ARG A 47 -1.10 13.45 -0.85
CA ARG A 47 -2.13 12.45 -1.17
C ARG A 47 -2.93 12.05 0.06
N LEU A 48 -2.27 11.84 1.20
CA LEU A 48 -2.93 11.56 2.46
C LEU A 48 -3.86 12.71 2.90
N GLU A 49 -3.35 13.94 2.90
CA GLU A 49 -4.12 15.13 3.26
C GLU A 49 -5.35 15.30 2.35
N ASN A 50 -5.17 15.09 1.03
CA ASN A 50 -6.26 15.09 0.07
C ASN A 50 -7.27 13.97 0.33
N THR A 51 -6.80 12.77 0.69
CA THR A 51 -7.67 11.64 1.05
C THR A 51 -8.51 11.97 2.27
N ILE A 52 -7.90 12.46 3.35
CA ILE A 52 -8.61 12.87 4.57
C ILE A 52 -9.65 13.95 4.26
N THR A 53 -9.24 15.00 3.55
CA THR A 53 -10.12 16.12 3.16
C THR A 53 -11.34 15.61 2.38
N ARG A 54 -11.12 14.73 1.40
CA ARG A 54 -12.20 14.17 0.57
C ARG A 54 -13.12 13.26 1.38
N LEU A 55 -12.60 12.50 2.33
CA LEU A 55 -13.40 11.62 3.17
C LEU A 55 -14.30 12.41 4.13
N ILE A 56 -13.76 13.46 4.75
CA ILE A 56 -14.54 14.39 5.60
C ILE A 56 -15.57 15.13 4.76
N GLY A 57 -15.17 15.70 3.61
CA GLY A 57 -16.07 16.43 2.72
C GLY A 57 -17.21 15.56 2.15
N ARG A 58 -17.00 14.24 2.07
CA ARG A 58 -18.04 13.27 1.70
C ARG A 58 -18.85 12.77 2.89
N ALA A 59 -18.56 13.20 4.11
CA ALA A 59 -19.06 12.65 5.35
C ALA A 59 -18.92 11.12 5.42
N ALA A 60 -17.84 10.58 4.84
CA ALA A 60 -17.44 9.18 4.98
C ALA A 60 -16.58 8.97 6.23
N LEU A 61 -15.95 10.04 6.72
CA LEU A 61 -15.37 10.13 8.06
C LEU A 61 -16.11 11.21 8.87
N THR A 62 -16.53 10.86 10.08
CA THR A 62 -17.15 11.79 11.03
C THR A 62 -16.20 12.06 12.19
N LEU A 63 -15.76 13.32 12.31
CA LEU A 63 -14.87 13.73 13.39
C LEU A 63 -15.68 13.92 14.70
N PRO A 64 -15.11 13.57 15.87
CA PRO A 64 -15.68 13.91 17.16
C PRO A 64 -15.92 15.40 17.33
N GLN A 65 -16.90 15.77 18.17
CA GLN A 65 -17.14 17.17 18.52
C GLN A 65 -15.86 17.81 19.11
N GLY A 66 -15.48 18.99 18.60
CA GLY A 66 -14.29 19.71 19.02
C GLY A 66 -12.98 19.31 18.33
N MET A 67 -12.97 18.23 17.53
CA MET A 67 -11.80 17.86 16.73
C MET A 67 -11.86 18.53 15.35
N THR A 68 -10.86 19.36 15.03
CA THR A 68 -10.71 19.95 13.70
C THR A 68 -9.91 19.01 12.79
N GLN A 69 -10.13 19.09 11.48
CA GLN A 69 -9.32 18.36 10.49
C GLN A 69 -7.82 18.63 10.67
N GLU A 70 -7.45 19.89 10.94
CA GLU A 70 -6.05 20.27 11.17
C GLU A 70 -5.47 19.58 12.40
N SER A 71 -6.19 19.59 13.53
CA SER A 71 -5.73 18.92 14.77
C SER A 71 -5.55 17.42 14.57
N PHE A 72 -6.44 16.78 13.80
CA PHE A 72 -6.34 15.38 13.42
C PHE A 72 -5.09 15.12 12.57
N SER A 73 -4.89 15.89 11.50
CA SER A 73 -3.72 15.77 10.61
C SER A 73 -2.40 16.00 11.35
N GLN A 74 -2.34 16.98 12.25
CA GLN A 74 -1.14 17.26 13.05
C GLN A 74 -0.79 16.09 13.99
N ARG A 75 -1.76 15.55 14.73
CA ARG A 75 -1.55 14.39 15.62
C ARG A 75 -1.09 13.16 14.83
N PHE A 76 -1.70 12.94 13.66
CA PHE A 76 -1.34 11.83 12.80
C PHE A 76 0.07 11.96 12.23
N GLU A 77 0.46 13.15 11.78
CA GLU A 77 1.82 13.44 11.29
C GLU A 77 2.88 13.33 12.38
N GLN A 78 2.58 13.73 13.62
CA GLN A 78 3.49 13.51 14.76
C GLN A 78 3.77 12.02 14.97
N ARG A 79 2.72 11.20 14.98
CA ARG A 79 2.85 9.74 15.05
C ARG A 79 3.64 9.19 13.86
N ALA A 80 3.37 9.66 12.65
CA ALA A 80 4.07 9.22 11.45
C ALA A 80 5.56 9.58 11.49
N ASN A 81 5.92 10.74 12.02
CA ASN A 81 7.31 11.14 12.21
C ASN A 81 8.03 10.22 13.21
N SER A 82 7.43 9.90 14.35
CA SER A 82 8.02 8.98 15.33
C SER A 82 8.28 7.59 14.73
N TRP A 83 7.27 7.00 14.06
CA TRP A 83 7.43 5.71 13.38
C TRP A 83 8.48 5.76 12.28
N SER A 84 8.54 6.85 11.51
CA SER A 84 9.54 7.02 10.47
C SER A 84 10.96 7.00 11.01
N GLN A 85 11.20 7.60 12.18
CA GLN A 85 12.51 7.64 12.81
C GLN A 85 12.92 6.25 13.31
N TRP A 86 12.04 5.56 14.03
CA TRP A 86 12.32 4.23 14.56
C TRP A 86 12.62 3.21 13.46
N ILE A 87 11.80 3.18 12.41
CA ILE A 87 11.99 2.26 11.28
C ILE A 87 13.25 2.63 10.49
N ALA A 88 13.55 3.93 10.31
CA ALA A 88 14.78 4.37 9.65
C ALA A 88 16.04 3.90 10.38
N VAL A 89 16.08 4.09 11.70
CA VAL A 89 17.20 3.63 12.53
C VAL A 89 17.33 2.11 12.47
N ALA A 90 16.23 1.37 12.60
CA ALA A 90 16.24 -0.09 12.53
C ALA A 90 16.79 -0.62 11.19
N ILE A 91 16.34 -0.06 10.07
CA ILE A 91 16.78 -0.47 8.72
C ILE A 91 18.25 -0.08 8.49
N ALA A 92 18.65 1.12 8.90
CA ALA A 92 20.05 1.57 8.79
C ALA A 92 21.00 0.69 9.61
N LEU A 93 20.64 0.34 10.85
CA LEU A 93 21.42 -0.56 11.69
C LEU A 93 21.48 -1.98 11.13
N THR A 94 20.36 -2.50 10.63
CA THR A 94 20.33 -3.82 9.98
C THR A 94 21.27 -3.83 8.78
N LEU A 95 21.22 -2.81 7.93
CA LEU A 95 22.10 -2.72 6.78
C LEU A 95 23.56 -2.55 7.20
N ALA A 96 23.86 -1.72 8.21
CA ALA A 96 25.21 -1.57 8.75
C ALA A 96 25.81 -2.91 9.20
N VAL A 97 25.04 -3.69 9.97
CA VAL A 97 25.46 -5.04 10.42
C VAL A 97 25.69 -5.96 9.22
N THR A 98 24.85 -5.89 8.19
CA THR A 98 25.05 -6.66 6.96
C THR A 98 26.33 -6.28 6.24
N TYR A 99 26.60 -4.99 6.03
CA TYR A 99 27.83 -4.51 5.40
C TYR A 99 29.07 -4.95 6.18
N VAL A 100 29.05 -4.84 7.51
CA VAL A 100 30.15 -5.32 8.36
C VAL A 100 30.35 -6.83 8.15
N LYS A 101 29.29 -7.64 8.19
CA LYS A 101 29.43 -9.09 7.97
C LYS A 101 29.97 -9.46 6.59
N VAL A 102 29.59 -8.72 5.55
CA VAL A 102 29.97 -9.01 4.16
C VAL A 102 31.38 -8.51 3.84
N TYR A 103 31.74 -7.29 4.26
CA TYR A 103 32.99 -6.64 3.84
C TYR A 103 34.10 -6.65 4.89
N TRP A 104 33.80 -6.82 6.18
CA TRP A 104 34.84 -6.88 7.20
C TRP A 104 35.92 -7.95 6.93
N PRO A 105 35.58 -9.16 6.46
CA PRO A 105 36.59 -10.16 6.12
C PRO A 105 37.47 -9.78 4.91
N LEU A 106 37.04 -8.84 4.08
CA LEU A 106 37.71 -8.47 2.82
C LEU A 106 38.75 -7.36 3.00
N GLY A 107 38.68 -6.57 4.08
CA GLY A 107 39.69 -5.56 4.42
C GLY A 107 39.85 -4.41 3.42
N ASP A 108 38.92 -4.24 2.46
CA ASP A 108 39.01 -3.24 1.40
C ASP A 108 38.53 -1.84 1.88
N PRO A 109 39.41 -0.83 1.94
CA PRO A 109 39.03 0.53 2.36
C PRO A 109 37.99 1.18 1.44
N ALA A 110 37.94 0.83 0.15
CA ALA A 110 36.94 1.38 -0.77
C ALA A 110 35.52 1.02 -0.36
N LYS A 111 35.34 -0.12 0.31
CA LYS A 111 34.05 -0.58 0.83
C LYS A 111 33.57 0.20 2.05
N ILE A 112 34.44 0.95 2.74
CA ILE A 112 34.03 1.85 3.84
C ILE A 112 33.15 2.97 3.29
N ALA A 113 33.57 3.62 2.21
CA ALA A 113 32.78 4.67 1.58
C ALA A 113 31.43 4.13 1.12
N GLU A 114 31.42 2.98 0.43
CA GLU A 114 30.20 2.30 -0.02
C GLU A 114 29.25 1.99 1.15
N THR A 115 29.80 1.52 2.27
CA THR A 115 29.05 1.23 3.50
C THR A 115 28.40 2.48 4.06
N VAL A 116 29.13 3.59 4.16
CA VAL A 116 28.60 4.85 4.69
C VAL A 116 27.43 5.35 3.83
N VAL A 117 27.60 5.38 2.50
CA VAL A 117 26.52 5.84 1.61
C VAL A 117 25.34 4.85 1.65
N GLY A 118 25.61 3.54 1.74
CA GLY A 118 24.59 2.50 1.91
C GLY A 118 23.75 2.68 3.18
N ILE A 119 24.39 2.96 4.33
CA ILE A 119 23.70 3.20 5.60
C ILE A 119 22.83 4.47 5.53
N VAL A 120 23.36 5.57 4.98
CA VAL A 120 22.58 6.81 4.80
C VAL A 120 21.38 6.57 3.89
N SER A 121 21.59 5.82 2.80
CA SER A 121 20.56 5.42 1.85
C SER A 121 19.47 4.57 2.52
N ALA A 122 19.86 3.59 3.35
CA ALA A 122 18.93 2.78 4.14
C ALA A 122 18.15 3.60 5.15
N TYR A 123 18.78 4.57 5.81
CA TYR A 123 18.09 5.47 6.72
C TYR A 123 16.99 6.26 5.99
N ILE A 124 17.31 6.82 4.81
CA ILE A 124 16.33 7.55 3.99
C ILE A 124 15.18 6.63 3.56
N ALA A 125 15.51 5.44 3.03
CA ALA A 125 14.52 4.44 2.65
C ALA A 125 13.62 4.05 3.83
N GLY A 126 14.21 3.81 4.99
CA GLY A 126 13.48 3.45 6.19
C GLY A 126 12.62 4.57 6.75
N ARG A 127 12.99 5.85 6.56
CA ARG A 127 12.07 6.97 6.87
C ARG A 127 10.83 6.93 5.99
N ILE A 128 11.00 6.68 4.69
CA ILE A 128 9.89 6.59 3.74
C ILE A 128 8.98 5.43 4.11
N LEU A 129 9.55 4.23 4.27
CA LEU A 129 8.81 3.02 4.65
C LEU A 129 8.13 3.18 6.01
N GLY A 130 8.79 3.81 6.98
CA GLY A 130 8.21 4.03 8.29
C GLY A 130 7.04 5.00 8.30
N ARG A 131 7.08 6.06 7.44
CA ARG A 131 5.89 6.89 7.21
C ARG A 131 4.76 6.08 6.58
N MET A 132 5.06 5.21 5.62
CA MET A 132 4.05 4.35 4.98
C MET A 132 3.41 3.38 5.99
N VAL A 133 4.20 2.76 6.88
CA VAL A 133 3.66 1.91 7.96
C VAL A 133 2.77 2.73 8.91
N ALA A 134 3.20 3.95 9.28
CA ALA A 134 2.39 4.80 10.14
C ALA A 134 1.08 5.23 9.47
N TYR A 135 1.14 5.57 8.18
CA TYR A 135 -0.04 5.84 7.37
C TYR A 135 -0.93 4.60 7.21
N GLY A 136 -0.33 3.43 7.14
CA GLY A 136 -1.01 2.14 7.24
C GLY A 136 -1.78 1.94 8.54
N SER A 137 -1.34 2.58 9.62
CA SER A 137 -2.05 2.53 10.91
C SER A 137 -3.24 3.49 11.01
N LEU A 138 -3.62 4.19 9.92
CA LEU A 138 -4.70 5.18 9.92
C LEU A 138 -6.05 4.59 10.36
N GLY A 139 -6.40 3.37 9.94
CA GLY A 139 -7.65 2.73 10.39
C GLY A 139 -7.70 2.51 11.90
N GLY A 140 -6.61 1.98 12.48
CA GLY A 140 -6.49 1.83 13.93
C GLY A 140 -6.42 3.16 14.68
N PHE A 141 -5.86 4.20 14.06
CA PHE A 141 -5.84 5.56 14.61
C PHE A 141 -7.23 6.20 14.62
N VAL A 142 -7.98 6.08 13.51
CA VAL A 142 -9.38 6.52 13.37
C VAL A 142 -10.25 5.91 14.48
N HIS A 143 -10.13 4.59 14.70
CA HIS A 143 -10.88 3.91 15.75
C HIS A 143 -10.53 4.41 17.16
N LYS A 144 -9.23 4.59 17.46
CA LYS A 144 -8.75 5.06 18.77
C LYS A 144 -9.17 6.49 19.09
N GLU A 145 -9.25 7.36 18.08
CA GLU A 145 -9.68 8.75 18.24
C GLU A 145 -11.22 8.88 18.21
N GLY A 146 -11.98 7.78 18.13
CA GLY A 146 -13.44 7.80 18.09
C GLY A 146 -14.02 8.41 16.80
N ILE A 147 -13.25 8.40 15.72
CA ILE A 147 -13.69 8.89 14.40
C ILE A 147 -14.54 7.80 13.76
N GLY A 148 -15.77 8.15 13.38
CA GLY A 148 -16.69 7.22 12.75
C GLY A 148 -16.38 7.02 11.27
N VAL A 149 -16.43 5.78 10.81
CA VAL A 149 -16.46 5.44 9.38
C VAL A 149 -17.92 5.26 8.98
N ALA A 150 -18.42 6.12 8.10
CA ALA A 150 -19.84 6.16 7.70
C ALA A 150 -19.96 5.84 6.20
N PRO A 151 -19.88 4.56 5.79
CA PRO A 151 -20.05 4.20 4.39
C PRO A 151 -21.47 4.52 3.92
N LYS A 152 -21.58 5.04 2.70
CA LYS A 152 -22.86 5.45 2.09
C LYS A 152 -23.31 4.45 1.02
N PRO A 153 -24.38 3.67 1.25
CA PRO A 153 -25.00 2.87 0.19
C PRO A 153 -25.36 3.75 -1.01
N GLY A 154 -25.25 3.21 -2.22
CA GLY A 154 -25.58 3.95 -3.46
C GLY A 154 -24.61 5.05 -3.89
N HIS A 155 -23.52 5.28 -3.15
CA HIS A 155 -22.57 6.33 -3.51
C HIS A 155 -21.93 6.09 -4.90
N ILE A 156 -21.85 7.15 -5.72
CA ILE A 156 -21.44 7.11 -7.13
C ILE A 156 -20.04 6.56 -7.42
N ASP A 157 -19.20 6.42 -6.40
CA ASP A 157 -17.84 5.89 -6.56
C ASP A 157 -17.74 4.36 -6.47
N GLY A 158 -18.85 3.67 -6.17
CA GLY A 158 -18.89 2.21 -6.04
C GLY A 158 -18.11 1.65 -4.85
N ALA A 159 -17.62 2.52 -3.96
CA ALA A 159 -16.88 2.16 -2.74
C ALA A 159 -17.46 2.89 -1.52
N CYS A 160 -18.76 3.19 -1.56
CA CYS A 160 -19.53 3.79 -0.47
C CYS A 160 -18.96 5.12 0.05
N GLY A 161 -18.32 5.91 -0.82
CA GLY A 161 -17.66 7.17 -0.46
C GLY A 161 -16.20 7.01 0.01
N LEU A 162 -15.76 5.78 0.26
CA LEU A 162 -14.42 5.44 0.77
C LEU A 162 -13.38 5.20 -0.33
N LYS A 163 -13.69 5.46 -1.61
CA LYS A 163 -12.71 5.35 -2.71
C LYS A 163 -11.38 6.08 -2.44
N PRO A 164 -11.34 7.29 -1.83
CA PRO A 164 -10.07 7.96 -1.54
C PRO A 164 -9.14 7.18 -0.60
N PHE A 165 -9.69 6.36 0.31
CA PHE A 165 -8.90 5.44 1.13
C PHE A 165 -8.26 4.36 0.25
N GLY A 166 -9.07 3.69 -0.58
CA GLY A 166 -8.61 2.65 -1.48
C GLY A 166 -7.53 3.14 -2.44
N ASP A 167 -7.73 4.30 -3.07
CA ASP A 167 -6.77 4.91 -3.98
C ASP A 167 -5.43 5.23 -3.29
N PHE A 168 -5.48 5.70 -2.03
CA PHE A 168 -4.29 6.01 -1.25
C PHE A 168 -3.50 4.77 -0.85
N TYR A 169 -4.18 3.75 -0.31
CA TYR A 169 -3.53 2.50 0.06
C TYR A 169 -2.98 1.76 -1.16
N PHE A 170 -3.69 1.80 -2.29
CA PHE A 170 -3.16 1.26 -3.54
C PHE A 170 -1.85 1.93 -3.96
N HIS A 171 -1.79 3.27 -3.85
CA HIS A 171 -0.54 4.01 -4.10
C HIS A 171 0.58 3.58 -3.14
N GLN A 172 0.27 3.38 -1.86
CA GLN A 172 1.25 2.87 -0.90
C GLN A 172 1.72 1.46 -1.22
N ALA A 173 0.82 0.58 -1.64
CA ALA A 173 1.19 -0.78 -2.01
C ALA A 173 2.15 -0.79 -3.20
N MET A 174 1.90 0.05 -4.22
CA MET A 174 2.82 0.20 -5.35
C MET A 174 4.21 0.66 -4.90
N LEU A 175 4.27 1.59 -3.95
CA LEU A 175 5.53 2.06 -3.37
C LEU A 175 6.24 0.99 -2.54
N ALA A 176 5.49 0.23 -1.74
CA ALA A 176 6.03 -0.81 -0.86
C ALA A 176 6.50 -2.04 -1.66
N ALA A 177 5.90 -2.29 -2.83
CA ALA A 177 6.30 -3.34 -3.74
C ALA A 177 7.68 -3.08 -4.38
N VAL A 178 8.10 -1.82 -4.53
CA VAL A 178 9.40 -1.48 -5.15
C VAL A 178 10.58 -2.19 -4.46
N PRO A 179 10.81 -2.07 -3.14
CA PRO A 179 11.89 -2.80 -2.47
C PRO A 179 11.69 -4.32 -2.51
N VAL A 180 10.46 -4.83 -2.46
CA VAL A 180 10.18 -6.27 -2.56
C VAL A 180 10.60 -6.82 -3.92
N ILE A 181 10.22 -6.14 -5.00
CA ILE A 181 10.60 -6.49 -6.38
C ILE A 181 12.11 -6.42 -6.54
N PHE A 182 12.74 -5.33 -6.06
CA PHE A 182 14.19 -5.17 -6.13
C PHE A 182 14.93 -6.32 -5.42
N LEU A 183 14.55 -6.62 -4.18
CA LEU A 183 15.18 -7.70 -3.40
C LEU A 183 14.92 -9.07 -4.02
N GLY A 184 13.69 -9.35 -4.45
CA GLY A 184 13.31 -10.61 -5.08
C GLY A 184 14.03 -10.84 -6.41
N MET A 185 14.12 -9.80 -7.25
CA MET A 185 14.82 -9.86 -8.53
C MET A 185 16.31 -10.14 -8.34
N TRP A 186 16.99 -9.40 -7.46
CA TRP A 186 18.42 -9.63 -7.20
C TRP A 186 18.70 -10.96 -6.53
N TYR A 187 17.83 -11.42 -5.62
CA TYR A 187 17.94 -12.74 -5.03
C TYR A 187 17.95 -13.86 -6.10
N LEU A 188 17.17 -13.69 -7.18
CA LEU A 188 17.12 -14.61 -8.32
C LEU A 188 18.29 -14.44 -9.30
N ILE A 189 18.74 -13.21 -9.53
CA ILE A 189 19.80 -12.88 -10.49
C ILE A 189 21.20 -13.28 -9.98
N ILE A 190 21.49 -13.08 -8.70
CA ILE A 190 22.81 -13.37 -8.09
C ILE A 190 23.36 -14.78 -8.43
N PRO A 191 22.59 -15.88 -8.35
CA PRO A 191 23.13 -17.20 -8.70
C PRO A 191 23.33 -17.42 -10.22
N VAL A 192 22.62 -16.68 -11.08
CA VAL A 192 22.70 -16.83 -12.54
C VAL A 192 23.86 -16.03 -13.11
N PHE A 193 24.12 -14.87 -12.51
CA PHE A 193 25.13 -13.94 -12.98
C PHE A 193 26.23 -13.80 -11.93
N PRO A 194 27.37 -14.52 -12.08
CA PRO A 194 28.51 -14.43 -11.16
C PRO A 194 29.32 -13.15 -11.42
N PHE A 195 28.64 -11.99 -11.42
CA PHE A 195 29.30 -10.69 -11.44
C PHE A 195 29.81 -10.37 -10.03
N ASN A 196 31.06 -9.91 -9.93
CA ASN A 196 31.62 -9.16 -8.79
C ASN A 196 31.37 -9.76 -7.38
N ASP A 197 31.43 -11.09 -7.23
CA ASP A 197 31.29 -11.78 -5.93
C ASP A 197 30.01 -11.43 -5.13
N TYR A 198 28.89 -11.15 -5.82
CA TYR A 198 27.61 -10.87 -5.17
C TYR A 198 27.02 -12.05 -4.38
N SER A 199 27.65 -13.23 -4.41
CA SER A 199 27.21 -14.41 -3.66
C SER A 199 27.07 -14.14 -2.15
N ASN A 200 27.95 -13.32 -1.58
CA ASN A 200 27.93 -12.95 -0.15
C ASN A 200 26.68 -12.13 0.23
N TRP A 201 26.07 -11.42 -0.73
CA TRP A 201 24.86 -10.63 -0.52
C TRP A 201 23.58 -11.46 -0.55
N ARG A 202 23.59 -12.65 -1.15
CA ARG A 202 22.38 -13.45 -1.37
C ARG A 202 21.65 -13.79 -0.07
N ALA A 203 22.39 -14.17 0.97
CA ALA A 203 21.81 -14.48 2.27
C ALA A 203 21.14 -13.25 2.90
N ALA A 204 21.78 -12.08 2.81
CA ALA A 204 21.22 -10.83 3.31
C ALA A 204 19.94 -10.45 2.56
N TYR A 205 19.93 -10.57 1.22
CA TYR A 205 18.74 -10.30 0.41
C TYR A 205 17.60 -11.27 0.76
N GLY A 206 17.92 -12.54 1.02
CA GLY A 206 16.95 -13.54 1.46
C GLY A 206 16.27 -13.18 2.79
N TRP A 207 16.98 -12.50 3.71
CA TRP A 207 16.42 -12.06 5.01
C TRP A 207 15.75 -10.69 4.92
N LEU A 208 16.24 -9.79 4.07
CA LEU A 208 15.62 -8.49 3.84
C LEU A 208 14.28 -8.61 3.09
N LEU A 209 14.12 -9.62 2.23
CA LEU A 209 12.88 -9.86 1.49
C LEU A 209 11.65 -10.07 2.39
N PRO A 210 11.64 -11.00 3.38
CA PRO A 210 10.51 -11.14 4.30
C PRO A 210 10.29 -9.90 5.17
N VAL A 211 11.35 -9.14 5.50
CA VAL A 211 11.20 -7.85 6.20
C VAL A 211 10.46 -6.84 5.31
N ALA A 212 10.83 -6.73 4.03
CA ALA A 212 10.16 -5.85 3.08
C ALA A 212 8.69 -6.26 2.87
N LEU A 213 8.40 -7.56 2.78
CA LEU A 213 7.03 -8.07 2.73
C LEU A 213 6.24 -7.77 4.00
N ALA A 214 6.85 -7.89 5.17
CA ALA A 214 6.19 -7.51 6.43
C ALA A 214 5.82 -6.02 6.42
N ILE A 215 6.71 -5.15 5.93
CA ILE A 215 6.43 -3.72 5.76
C ILE A 215 5.27 -3.49 4.77
N GLU A 216 5.22 -4.22 3.66
CA GLU A 216 4.09 -4.17 2.71
C GLU A 216 2.77 -4.57 3.40
N ILE A 217 2.77 -5.67 4.17
CA ILE A 217 1.59 -6.13 4.92
C ILE A 217 1.13 -5.07 5.92
N LEU A 218 2.07 -4.47 6.67
CA LEU A 218 1.77 -3.45 7.68
C LEU A 218 1.27 -2.14 7.06
N SER A 219 1.83 -1.72 5.91
CA SER A 219 1.47 -0.46 5.25
C SER A 219 0.19 -0.55 4.43
N PHE A 220 -0.16 -1.74 3.92
CA PHE A 220 -1.29 -1.91 3.00
C PHE A 220 -2.33 -2.96 3.46
N VAL A 221 -1.91 -4.20 3.72
CA VAL A 221 -2.86 -5.32 3.89
C VAL A 221 -3.67 -5.15 5.18
N LEU A 222 -3.01 -4.92 6.31
CA LEU A 222 -3.68 -4.72 7.59
C LEU A 222 -4.66 -3.52 7.58
N PRO A 223 -4.28 -2.32 7.10
CA PRO A 223 -5.21 -1.21 6.99
C PRO A 223 -6.46 -1.54 6.17
N MET A 224 -6.29 -2.23 5.03
CA MET A 224 -7.39 -2.63 4.18
C MET A 224 -8.33 -3.62 4.87
N VAL A 225 -7.79 -4.57 5.64
CA VAL A 225 -8.57 -5.51 6.44
C VAL A 225 -9.34 -4.80 7.56
N SER A 226 -8.72 -3.82 8.23
CA SER A 226 -9.37 -3.02 9.27
C SER A 226 -10.59 -2.29 8.71
N ILE A 227 -10.44 -1.54 7.61
CA ILE A 227 -11.56 -0.80 6.98
C ILE A 227 -12.62 -1.77 6.44
N HIS A 228 -12.22 -2.94 5.93
CA HIS A 228 -13.15 -3.99 5.51
C HIS A 228 -14.03 -4.49 6.67
N GLN A 229 -13.47 -4.64 7.87
CA GLN A 229 -14.23 -5.02 9.07
C GLN A 229 -15.22 -3.94 9.48
N ASP A 230 -14.81 -2.67 9.44
CA ASP A 230 -15.71 -1.53 9.72
C ASP A 230 -16.87 -1.49 8.72
N MET A 231 -16.59 -1.62 7.43
CA MET A 231 -17.61 -1.65 6.38
C MET A 231 -18.54 -2.87 6.48
N LYS A 232 -18.04 -4.03 6.91
CA LYS A 232 -18.87 -5.22 7.17
C LYS A 232 -19.87 -4.98 8.30
N THR A 233 -19.41 -4.36 9.38
CA THR A 233 -20.25 -4.02 10.53
C THR A 233 -21.35 -3.05 10.13
N GLU A 234 -21.00 -2.00 9.39
CA GLU A 234 -21.96 -1.02 8.88
C GLU A 234 -22.93 -1.63 7.86
N LYS A 235 -22.46 -2.51 6.96
CA LYS A 235 -23.34 -3.24 6.02
C LYS A 235 -24.35 -4.10 6.78
N ALA A 236 -23.95 -4.79 7.84
CA ALA A 236 -24.87 -5.59 8.65
C ALA A 236 -25.97 -4.73 9.29
N ARG A 237 -25.66 -3.49 9.69
CA ARG A 237 -26.68 -2.53 10.16
C ARG A 237 -27.64 -2.14 9.03
N PHE A 238 -27.12 -1.79 7.86
CA PHE A 238 -27.96 -1.43 6.72
C PHE A 238 -28.83 -2.58 6.21
N LEU A 239 -28.37 -3.83 6.25
CA LEU A 239 -29.20 -4.96 5.84
C LEU A 239 -30.46 -5.10 6.70
N LYS A 240 -30.41 -4.77 8.00
CA LYS A 240 -31.62 -4.70 8.84
C LYS A 240 -32.60 -3.62 8.38
N GLU A 241 -32.09 -2.47 7.92
CA GLU A 241 -32.90 -1.41 7.29
C GLU A 241 -33.52 -1.92 5.97
N ALA A 242 -32.77 -2.67 5.17
CA ALA A 242 -33.27 -3.27 3.93
C ALA A 242 -34.38 -4.30 4.19
N ASP A 243 -34.29 -5.10 5.25
CA ASP A 243 -35.35 -6.03 5.66
C ASP A 243 -36.66 -5.28 5.98
N THR A 244 -36.56 -4.17 6.73
CA THR A 244 -37.72 -3.31 7.02
C THR A 244 -38.29 -2.67 5.74
N LEU A 245 -37.43 -2.11 4.88
CA LEU A 245 -37.85 -1.53 3.60
C LEU A 245 -38.55 -2.56 2.71
N SER A 246 -38.09 -3.82 2.71
CA SER A 246 -38.73 -4.89 1.94
C SER A 246 -40.17 -5.14 2.38
N GLN A 247 -40.47 -5.06 3.68
CA GLN A 247 -41.83 -5.21 4.20
C GLN A 247 -42.69 -3.99 3.83
N GLU A 248 -42.16 -2.78 4.01
CA GLU A 248 -42.86 -1.54 3.66
C GLU A 248 -43.17 -1.46 2.16
N ILE A 249 -42.27 -1.93 1.28
CA ILE A 249 -42.51 -2.02 -0.16
C ILE A 249 -43.73 -2.89 -0.45
N VAL A 250 -43.84 -4.07 0.16
CA VAL A 250 -44.98 -4.98 -0.02
C VAL A 250 -46.27 -4.32 0.45
N ASP A 251 -46.26 -3.66 1.61
CA ASP A 251 -47.43 -2.98 2.15
C ASP A 251 -47.90 -1.82 1.24
N VAL A 252 -46.97 -1.02 0.71
CA VAL A 252 -47.30 0.09 -0.21
C VAL A 252 -47.74 -0.44 -1.58
N GLN A 253 -47.17 -1.56 -2.05
CA GLN A 253 -47.63 -2.24 -3.27
C GLN A 253 -49.06 -2.78 -3.11
N ALA A 254 -49.39 -3.40 -1.98
CA ALA A 254 -50.75 -3.84 -1.68
C ALA A 254 -51.73 -2.66 -1.60
N LYS A 255 -51.28 -1.48 -1.15
CA LYS A 255 -52.10 -0.25 -1.25
C LYS A 255 -52.33 0.16 -2.70
N LEU A 256 -51.33 0.08 -3.58
CA LEU A 256 -51.45 0.44 -5.00
C LEU A 256 -52.45 -0.42 -5.79
N GLU A 257 -52.77 -1.62 -5.31
CA GLU A 257 -53.82 -2.48 -5.90
C GLU A 257 -55.24 -1.91 -5.69
N LYS A 258 -55.42 -1.02 -4.70
CA LYS A 258 -56.71 -0.36 -4.45
C LYS A 258 -56.95 0.77 -5.45
N PRO A 259 -58.21 1.08 -5.79
CA PRO A 259 -58.54 2.19 -6.66
C PRO A 259 -58.28 3.53 -5.94
N TRP A 260 -57.25 4.26 -6.37
CA TRP A 260 -56.91 5.59 -5.87
C TRP A 260 -57.07 6.67 -6.95
N PRO A 261 -57.28 7.93 -6.56
CA PRO A 261 -57.15 9.07 -7.46
C PRO A 261 -55.77 9.10 -8.15
N PRO A 262 -55.66 9.60 -9.39
CA PRO A 262 -54.41 9.58 -10.16
C PRO A 262 -53.19 10.17 -9.42
N GLY A 263 -53.37 11.30 -8.72
CA GLY A 263 -52.26 11.95 -7.99
C GLY A 263 -51.75 11.14 -6.78
N GLU A 264 -52.65 10.47 -6.06
CA GLU A 264 -52.26 9.61 -4.93
C GLU A 264 -51.54 8.36 -5.41
N ARG A 265 -52.02 7.77 -6.52
CA ARG A 265 -51.35 6.62 -7.15
C ARG A 265 -49.94 6.95 -7.62
N GLU A 266 -49.74 8.13 -8.19
CA GLU A 266 -48.42 8.61 -8.62
C GLU A 266 -47.48 8.78 -7.42
N SER A 267 -47.96 9.41 -6.33
CA SER A 267 -47.20 9.57 -5.10
C SER A 267 -46.78 8.21 -4.49
N LEU A 268 -47.70 7.25 -4.39
CA LEU A 268 -47.41 5.90 -3.88
C LEU A 268 -46.40 5.17 -4.79
N SER A 269 -46.54 5.30 -6.11
CA SER A 269 -45.61 4.69 -7.06
C SER A 269 -44.20 5.28 -6.95
N ALA A 270 -44.09 6.60 -6.76
CA ALA A 270 -42.82 7.28 -6.50
C ALA A 270 -42.20 6.81 -5.18
N GLN A 271 -43.01 6.63 -4.14
CA GLN A 271 -42.57 6.11 -2.85
C GLN A 271 -42.00 4.69 -2.98
N VAL A 272 -42.72 3.77 -3.64
CA VAL A 272 -42.21 2.40 -3.90
C VAL A 272 -40.90 2.45 -4.65
N ARG A 273 -40.79 3.27 -5.72
CA ARG A 273 -39.55 3.40 -6.49
C ARG A 273 -38.38 3.88 -5.63
N GLY A 274 -38.61 4.84 -4.75
CA GLY A 274 -37.60 5.35 -3.80
C GLY A 274 -37.13 4.27 -2.83
N MET A 275 -38.06 3.53 -2.22
CA MET A 275 -37.74 2.43 -1.29
C MET A 275 -37.02 1.28 -2.01
N THR A 276 -37.47 0.88 -3.19
CA THR A 276 -36.83 -0.16 -4.01
C THR A 276 -35.41 0.24 -4.41
N LEU A 277 -35.20 1.49 -4.80
CA LEU A 277 -33.85 2.00 -5.10
C LEU A 277 -32.95 1.90 -3.86
N ARG A 278 -33.42 2.40 -2.71
CA ARG A 278 -32.67 2.36 -1.44
C ARG A 278 -32.35 0.93 -1.01
N TYR A 279 -33.30 0.01 -1.12
CA TYR A 279 -33.12 -1.42 -0.86
C TYR A 279 -31.98 -1.99 -1.71
N HIS A 280 -32.01 -1.73 -3.03
CA HIS A 280 -30.95 -2.20 -3.93
C HIS A 280 -29.58 -1.55 -3.66
N GLU A 281 -29.54 -0.28 -3.27
CA GLU A 281 -28.30 0.40 -2.88
C GLU A 281 -27.63 -0.25 -1.66
N ILE A 282 -28.44 -0.70 -0.69
CA ILE A 282 -27.97 -1.41 0.51
C ILE A 282 -27.50 -2.82 0.16
N GLU A 283 -28.31 -3.58 -0.58
CA GLU A 283 -27.98 -4.96 -0.98
C GLU A 283 -26.66 -5.02 -1.75
N ASN A 284 -26.51 -4.13 -2.74
CA ASN A 284 -25.33 -4.04 -3.59
C ASN A 284 -24.14 -3.31 -2.94
N MET A 285 -24.27 -2.85 -1.70
CA MET A 285 -23.20 -2.18 -0.97
C MET A 285 -21.97 -3.09 -0.86
N THR A 286 -20.82 -2.64 -1.36
CA THR A 286 -19.55 -3.38 -1.20
C THR A 286 -19.03 -3.24 0.21
N SER A 287 -18.36 -4.28 0.73
CA SER A 287 -17.69 -4.24 2.03
C SER A 287 -16.20 -3.90 1.96
N TRP A 288 -15.67 -3.58 0.77
CA TRP A 288 -14.26 -3.25 0.56
C TRP A 288 -14.13 -1.78 0.15
N PRO A 289 -13.09 -1.05 0.60
CA PRO A 289 -12.89 0.36 0.23
C PRO A 289 -12.27 0.52 -1.18
N VAL A 290 -12.29 -0.55 -1.99
CA VAL A 290 -11.76 -0.61 -3.36
C VAL A 290 -12.75 -1.35 -4.24
N ASP A 291 -12.80 -0.98 -5.51
CA ASP A 291 -13.61 -1.67 -6.50
C ASP A 291 -13.03 -3.07 -6.81
N PHE A 292 -13.91 -3.95 -7.30
CA PHE A 292 -13.56 -5.33 -7.61
C PHE A 292 -12.43 -5.45 -8.65
N ARG A 293 -12.35 -4.55 -9.63
CA ARG A 293 -11.31 -4.61 -10.69
C ARG A 293 -9.94 -4.29 -10.11
N THR A 294 -9.86 -3.26 -9.26
CA THR A 294 -8.61 -2.93 -8.55
C THR A 294 -8.17 -4.07 -7.64
N ARG A 295 -9.10 -4.68 -6.89
CA ARG A 295 -8.80 -5.85 -6.05
C ARG A 295 -8.21 -7.01 -6.86
N ARG A 296 -8.81 -7.36 -8.01
CA ARG A 296 -8.32 -8.44 -8.87
C ARG A 296 -6.90 -8.16 -9.38
N ARG A 297 -6.63 -6.94 -9.85
CA ARG A 297 -5.29 -6.53 -10.30
C ARG A 297 -4.27 -6.64 -9.18
N PHE A 298 -4.66 -6.28 -7.96
CA PHE A 298 -3.82 -6.36 -6.79
C PHE A 298 -3.46 -7.81 -6.43
N THR A 299 -4.46 -8.69 -6.33
CA THR A 299 -4.23 -10.12 -6.03
C THR A 299 -3.30 -10.77 -7.05
N LEU A 300 -3.48 -10.46 -8.34
CA LEU A 300 -2.60 -10.98 -9.40
C LEU A 300 -1.17 -10.44 -9.27
N SER A 301 -1.00 -9.15 -8.97
CA SER A 301 0.32 -8.55 -8.80
C SER A 301 1.07 -9.14 -7.61
N ASN A 302 0.38 -9.37 -6.49
CA ASN A 302 0.99 -9.96 -5.29
C ASN A 302 1.30 -11.45 -5.43
N LEU A 303 0.54 -12.19 -6.26
CA LEU A 303 0.90 -13.58 -6.60
C LEU A 303 2.25 -13.65 -7.34
N VAL A 304 2.54 -12.69 -8.23
CA VAL A 304 3.84 -12.62 -8.92
C VAL A 304 4.98 -12.38 -7.92
N LEU A 305 4.75 -11.62 -6.85
CA LEU A 305 5.75 -11.40 -5.80
C LEU A 305 6.10 -12.67 -4.99
N SER A 306 5.29 -13.73 -5.09
CA SER A 306 5.54 -15.01 -4.43
C SER A 306 6.50 -15.92 -5.22
N VAL A 307 6.79 -15.59 -6.48
CA VAL A 307 7.65 -16.38 -7.38
C VAL A 307 9.04 -16.68 -6.81
N PRO A 308 9.77 -15.73 -6.15
CA PRO A 308 11.08 -16.02 -5.57
C PRO A 308 11.07 -17.07 -4.45
N PHE A 309 9.95 -17.26 -3.77
CA PHE A 309 9.82 -18.30 -2.75
C PHE A 309 9.57 -19.66 -3.40
N LEU A 310 8.77 -19.68 -4.46
CA LEU A 310 8.50 -20.90 -5.22
C LEU A 310 9.75 -21.40 -5.95
N SER A 311 10.64 -20.52 -6.43
CA SER A 311 11.87 -20.92 -7.11
C SER A 311 12.86 -21.71 -6.24
N ASN A 312 12.73 -21.68 -4.92
CA ASN A 312 13.52 -22.51 -4.02
C ASN A 312 13.08 -23.99 -4.01
N TYR A 313 11.98 -24.33 -4.70
CA TYR A 313 11.63 -25.73 -4.95
C TYR A 313 12.57 -26.34 -6.01
N PRO A 314 13.20 -27.49 -5.74
CA PRO A 314 14.16 -28.14 -6.65
C PRO A 314 13.64 -28.32 -8.09
N ALA A 315 12.35 -28.62 -8.23
CA ALA A 315 11.70 -28.82 -9.54
C ALA A 315 11.73 -27.58 -10.45
N LEU A 316 11.69 -26.37 -9.89
CA LEU A 316 11.76 -25.13 -10.67
C LEU A 316 13.18 -24.78 -11.09
N LEU A 317 14.18 -25.15 -10.28
CA LEU A 317 15.60 -24.95 -10.62
C LEU A 317 16.00 -25.75 -11.87
N ASP A 318 15.40 -26.91 -12.09
CA ASP A 318 15.68 -27.71 -13.29
C ASP A 318 15.08 -27.09 -14.57
N VAL A 319 13.93 -26.40 -14.48
CA VAL A 319 13.38 -25.61 -15.59
C VAL A 319 14.32 -24.47 -15.98
N TRP A 320 14.90 -23.77 -14.99
CA TRP A 320 15.85 -22.69 -15.26
C TRP A 320 17.14 -23.19 -15.92
N LYS A 321 17.64 -24.37 -15.52
CA LYS A 321 18.80 -24.99 -16.19
C LYS A 321 18.54 -25.36 -17.65
N ILE A 322 17.29 -25.64 -18.03
CA ILE A 322 16.90 -25.95 -19.41
C ILE A 322 16.84 -24.69 -20.27
N ILE A 323 16.31 -23.58 -19.75
CA ILE A 323 16.17 -22.32 -20.50
C ILE A 323 17.53 -21.68 -20.83
N TYR A 324 18.56 -21.93 -20.02
CA TYR A 324 19.88 -21.33 -20.17
C TYR A 324 20.93 -22.23 -20.84
N LYS A 325 20.55 -23.41 -21.33
CA LYS A 325 21.37 -24.23 -22.24
C LYS A 325 21.00 -23.94 -23.69
#